data_AF-Q21S54-F1
#
_entry.id   AF-Q21S54-F1
#
_cell.length_a   1.000
_cell.length_b   1.000
_cell.length_c   1.000
_cell.angle_alpha   90.00
_cell.angle_beta   90.00
_cell.angle_gamma   90.00
#
_symmetry.space_group_name_H-M   'P 1'
#
loop_
_entity.id
_entity.type
_entity.pdbx_description
1 polymer ?
#
loop_
_entity_poly.entity_id
_entity_poly.type
_entity_poly.pdbx_seq_one_letter_code
_entity_poly.pdbx_strand_id
1 'polypeptide(L)'
;MQRMTETKERVNPLSDRDPALWYLPMEGETAPSAGRASPLTVPIRSLGANHRVRIAQHLLALEPHDRYLRFGFSANDAQIQRYADSLDFERDDIFGIYNRRLDLIAMAHLAFCADGKPSDCAEFGVSVLKSARGRGYGGRLFDRAAMHARNAGIGRMFIHALSENTTMLRIASKAGATVERDGSESEAHLLLLPATFDSRLTELLAEQLALTDYRIKVQVKQFRDALGGMMAHRSAVSDAQRSSRK
;
A
#
# COMPACT_ATOMS: atom_id res chain seq x y z
N MET A 1 60.66 21.24 -40.33
CA MET A 1 60.62 19.89 -39.73
C MET A 1 59.80 19.99 -38.44
N GLN A 2 58.47 19.80 -38.44
CA GLN A 2 57.72 18.53 -38.21
C GLN A 2 58.26 17.76 -36.98
N ARG A 3 57.52 17.36 -35.93
CA ARG A 3 56.17 16.74 -35.80
C ARG A 3 55.59 17.02 -34.38
N MET A 4 54.34 17.48 -34.27
CA MET A 4 53.08 16.71 -34.06
C MET A 4 52.95 16.04 -32.68
N THR A 5 52.15 16.69 -31.82
CA THR A 5 51.40 16.08 -30.73
C THR A 5 50.22 15.29 -31.31
N GLU A 6 50.14 14.00 -31.04
CA GLU A 6 49.08 13.12 -31.53
C GLU A 6 48.02 12.94 -30.43
N THR A 7 46.92 13.69 -30.57
CA THR A 7 45.69 13.52 -29.78
C THR A 7 44.85 12.45 -30.49
N LYS A 8 44.67 11.30 -29.84
CA LYS A 8 43.89 10.18 -30.39
C LYS A 8 42.39 10.46 -30.21
N GLU A 9 41.75 10.96 -31.26
CA GLU A 9 40.29 11.02 -31.38
C GLU A 9 39.70 9.60 -31.30
N ARG A 10 38.75 9.40 -30.37
CA ARG A 10 37.81 8.28 -30.44
C ARG A 10 36.58 8.74 -31.21
N VAL A 11 36.44 8.20 -32.41
CA VAL A 11 35.20 8.24 -33.20
C VAL A 11 34.12 7.46 -32.44
N ASN A 12 33.00 8.12 -32.12
CA ASN A 12 31.83 7.52 -31.49
C ASN A 12 30.76 7.26 -32.58
N PRO A 13 30.48 6.01 -32.99
CA PRO A 13 29.66 5.73 -34.17
C PRO A 13 28.14 5.69 -33.87
N LEU A 14 27.63 6.54 -32.98
CA LEU A 14 26.24 6.47 -32.50
C LEU A 14 25.49 7.81 -32.52
N SER A 15 25.92 8.77 -33.34
CA SER A 15 25.31 10.11 -33.38
C SER A 15 24.32 10.34 -34.54
N ASP A 16 23.86 9.30 -35.24
CA ASP A 16 23.02 9.52 -36.43
C ASP A 16 21.87 8.52 -36.60
N ARG A 17 21.10 8.31 -35.52
CA ARG A 17 19.78 7.66 -35.62
C ARG A 17 18.71 8.54 -35.00
N ASP A 18 17.77 8.92 -35.86
CA ASP A 18 16.59 9.73 -35.55
C ASP A 18 15.75 9.06 -34.44
N PRO A 19 15.53 9.72 -33.28
CA PRO A 19 14.80 9.16 -32.15
C PRO A 19 13.28 9.04 -32.40
N ALA A 20 12.75 9.44 -33.55
CA ALA A 20 11.34 9.27 -33.89
C ALA A 20 10.98 7.86 -34.41
N LEU A 21 11.96 7.00 -34.72
CA LEU A 21 11.71 5.69 -35.34
C LEU A 21 11.52 4.52 -34.35
N TRP A 22 11.55 4.76 -33.03
CA TRP A 22 11.28 3.70 -32.04
C TRP A 22 9.80 3.50 -31.71
N TYR A 23 8.93 4.39 -32.19
CA TYR A 23 7.48 4.34 -31.98
C TYR A 23 6.72 4.12 -33.29
N LEU A 24 6.95 2.98 -33.94
CA LEU A 24 5.93 2.42 -34.84
C LEU A 24 5.16 1.33 -34.08
N PRO A 25 3.82 1.44 -33.95
CA PRO A 25 3.03 0.37 -33.37
C PRO A 25 3.17 -0.88 -34.26
N MET A 26 3.57 -1.99 -33.67
CA MET A 26 3.47 -3.30 -34.31
C MET A 26 1.98 -3.62 -34.49
N GLU A 27 1.51 -3.54 -35.73
CA GLU A 27 0.15 -3.99 -36.10
C GLU A 27 0.02 -5.48 -35.75
N GLY A 28 -0.76 -5.80 -34.69
CA GLY A 28 -0.99 -7.17 -34.29
C GLY A 28 -1.49 -7.44 -32.87
N GLU A 29 -1.68 -6.44 -32.01
CA GLU A 29 -2.24 -6.68 -30.67
C GLU A 29 -3.77 -6.63 -30.68
N THR A 30 -4.36 -7.82 -30.76
CA THR A 30 -5.78 -8.08 -30.52
C THR A 30 -6.24 -7.46 -29.20
N ALA A 31 -7.27 -6.64 -29.27
CA ALA A 31 -7.94 -6.02 -28.13
C ALA A 31 -8.26 -7.04 -27.01
N PRO A 32 -8.08 -6.70 -25.73
CA PRO A 32 -8.40 -7.62 -24.65
C PRO A 32 -9.92 -7.87 -24.60
N SER A 33 -10.27 -9.13 -24.82
CA SER A 33 -11.60 -9.70 -24.63
C SER A 33 -12.18 -9.32 -23.26
N ALA A 34 -13.29 -8.58 -23.29
CA ALA A 34 -14.19 -8.43 -22.16
C ALA A 34 -14.78 -9.80 -21.81
N GLY A 35 -14.55 -10.29 -20.59
CA GLY A 35 -15.19 -11.53 -20.12
C GLY A 35 -14.43 -12.41 -19.11
N ARG A 36 -13.34 -11.96 -18.48
CA ARG A 36 -12.79 -12.68 -17.31
C ARG A 36 -13.25 -12.01 -16.02
N ALA A 37 -14.08 -12.73 -15.26
CA ALA A 37 -14.47 -12.36 -13.91
C ALA A 37 -13.23 -11.95 -13.09
N SER A 38 -13.18 -10.69 -12.65
CA SER A 38 -12.04 -10.15 -11.92
C SER A 38 -11.84 -10.94 -10.62
N PRO A 39 -10.63 -11.45 -10.31
CA PRO A 39 -10.39 -12.17 -9.08
C PRO A 39 -10.63 -11.22 -7.90
N LEU A 40 -11.73 -11.44 -7.16
CA LEU A 40 -12.19 -10.69 -5.98
C LEU A 40 -11.14 -9.72 -5.44
N THR A 41 -11.11 -8.51 -5.99
CA THR A 41 -10.08 -7.51 -5.66
C THR A 41 -10.28 -7.14 -4.20
N VAL A 42 -9.29 -7.47 -3.36
CA VAL A 42 -9.34 -7.12 -1.94
C VAL A 42 -9.34 -5.60 -1.83
N PRO A 43 -10.40 -5.00 -1.27
CA PRO A 43 -10.57 -3.55 -1.29
C PRO A 43 -9.59 -2.89 -0.32
N ILE A 44 -8.77 -1.99 -0.84
CA ILE A 44 -7.87 -1.13 -0.06
C ILE A 44 -8.61 0.19 0.22
N ARG A 45 -8.48 0.72 1.44
CA ARG A 45 -9.13 1.97 1.89
C ARG A 45 -8.09 2.96 2.37
N SER A 46 -8.28 4.24 2.07
CA SER A 46 -7.60 5.31 2.79
C SER A 46 -8.16 5.41 4.22
N LEU A 47 -7.28 5.63 5.19
CA LEU A 47 -7.61 5.72 6.61
C LEU A 47 -7.33 7.14 7.10
N GLY A 48 -8.38 7.91 7.41
CA GLY A 48 -8.24 9.22 8.06
C GLY A 48 -8.13 9.13 9.59
N ALA A 49 -7.97 10.29 10.26
CA ALA A 49 -7.74 10.42 11.70
C ALA A 49 -8.72 9.64 12.60
N ASN A 50 -9.98 9.48 12.18
CA ASN A 50 -11.00 8.70 12.89
C ASN A 50 -10.66 7.19 13.01
N HIS A 51 -9.64 6.70 12.28
CA HIS A 51 -9.18 5.31 12.32
C HIS A 51 -7.98 5.10 13.25
N ARG A 52 -7.48 6.13 13.94
CA ARG A 52 -6.28 6.05 14.79
C ARG A 52 -6.33 4.90 15.80
N VAL A 53 -7.47 4.70 16.45
CA VAL A 53 -7.67 3.57 17.38
C VAL A 53 -7.54 2.22 16.69
N ARG A 54 -8.07 2.06 15.47
CA ARG A 54 -7.97 0.81 14.70
C ARG A 54 -6.55 0.55 14.20
N ILE A 55 -5.82 1.61 13.87
CA ILE A 55 -4.41 1.55 13.50
C ILE A 55 -3.58 1.08 14.70
N ALA A 56 -3.77 1.69 15.87
CA ALA A 56 -3.09 1.26 17.10
C ALA A 56 -3.39 -0.22 17.42
N GLN A 57 -4.66 -0.62 17.37
CA GLN A 57 -5.06 -2.02 17.58
C GLN A 57 -4.39 -2.99 16.59
N HIS A 58 -4.31 -2.62 15.31
CA HIS A 58 -3.62 -3.43 14.31
C HIS A 58 -2.13 -3.61 14.64
N LEU A 59 -1.43 -2.52 14.95
CA LEU A 59 0.00 -2.54 15.26
C LEU A 59 0.30 -3.26 16.57
N LEU A 60 -0.57 -3.13 17.57
CA LEU A 60 -0.49 -3.87 18.83
C LEU A 60 -0.74 -5.37 18.63
N ALA A 61 -1.55 -5.77 17.65
CA ALA A 61 -1.80 -7.17 17.33
C ALA A 61 -0.67 -7.86 16.54
N LEU A 62 0.38 -7.12 16.13
CA LEU A 62 1.56 -7.70 15.48
C LEU A 62 2.38 -8.53 16.47
N GLU A 63 2.93 -9.66 16.00
CA GLU A 63 3.88 -10.45 16.79
C GLU A 63 5.16 -9.64 17.05
N PRO A 64 5.92 -9.90 18.13
CA PRO A 64 7.12 -9.12 18.46
C PRO A 64 8.13 -9.02 17.32
N HIS A 65 8.36 -10.11 16.59
CA HIS A 65 9.25 -10.12 15.43
C HIS A 65 8.72 -9.25 14.28
N ASP A 66 7.40 -9.17 14.10
CA ASP A 66 6.79 -8.35 13.05
C ASP A 66 6.93 -6.86 13.36
N ARG A 67 6.85 -6.49 14.64
CA ARG A 67 7.15 -5.13 15.10
C ARG A 67 8.62 -4.80 14.85
N TYR A 68 9.52 -5.73 15.13
CA TYR A 68 10.95 -5.56 14.81
C TYR A 68 11.18 -5.31 13.31
N LEU A 69 10.59 -6.13 12.43
CA LEU A 69 10.69 -5.93 10.99
C LEU A 69 10.03 -4.64 10.48
N ARG A 70 8.98 -4.16 11.15
CA ARG A 70 8.23 -2.96 10.76
C ARG A 70 8.89 -1.66 11.20
N PHE A 71 9.51 -1.65 12.38
CA PHE A 71 10.03 -0.43 13.01
C PHE A 71 11.56 -0.38 13.07
N GLY A 72 12.26 -1.47 12.70
CA GLY A 72 13.71 -1.58 12.80
C GLY A 72 14.22 -1.86 14.23
N PHE A 73 13.33 -1.84 15.22
CA PHE A 73 13.64 -2.13 16.63
C PHE A 73 12.49 -2.87 17.32
N SER A 74 12.77 -3.51 18.45
CA SER A 74 11.77 -4.22 19.26
C SER A 74 10.80 -3.24 19.92
N ALA A 75 9.77 -2.82 19.20
CA ALA A 75 8.80 -1.82 19.67
C ALA A 75 7.83 -2.39 20.72
N ASN A 76 7.85 -1.81 21.91
CA ASN A 76 6.89 -2.09 22.98
C ASN A 76 5.54 -1.38 22.76
N ASP A 77 4.51 -1.77 23.53
CA ASP A 77 3.16 -1.24 23.34
C ASP A 77 3.07 0.28 23.50
N ALA A 78 3.85 0.87 24.41
CA ALA A 78 3.89 2.32 24.59
C ALA A 78 4.53 3.05 23.39
N GLN A 79 5.55 2.46 22.76
CA GLN A 79 6.15 2.97 21.52
C GLN A 79 5.18 2.85 20.34
N ILE A 80 4.45 1.74 20.24
CA ILE A 80 3.39 1.56 19.23
C ILE A 80 2.30 2.60 19.39
N GLN A 81 1.84 2.83 20.62
CA GLN A 81 0.80 3.82 20.89
C GLN A 81 1.28 5.23 20.53
N ARG A 82 2.50 5.62 20.96
CA ARG A 82 3.08 6.90 20.58
C ARG A 82 3.20 7.08 19.07
N TYR A 83 3.64 6.03 18.36
CA TYR A 83 3.70 6.07 16.90
C TYR A 83 2.30 6.29 16.29
N ALA A 84 1.30 5.54 16.74
CA ALA A 84 -0.07 5.70 16.27
C ALA A 84 -0.63 7.10 16.60
N ASP A 85 -0.24 7.71 17.72
CA ASP A 85 -0.64 9.06 18.13
C ASP A 85 0.11 10.17 17.37
N SER A 86 1.33 9.90 16.89
CA SER A 86 2.13 10.85 16.11
C SER A 86 1.84 10.86 14.61
N LEU A 87 0.96 9.97 14.11
CA LEU A 87 0.57 9.96 12.70
C LEU A 87 -0.08 11.30 12.32
N ASP A 88 0.48 11.91 11.27
CA ASP A 88 -0.01 13.15 10.66
C ASP A 88 -0.88 12.79 9.45
N PHE A 89 -2.20 12.88 9.61
CA PHE A 89 -3.15 12.50 8.57
C PHE A 89 -3.42 13.61 7.55
N GLU A 90 -2.87 14.81 7.76
CA GLU A 90 -2.95 15.90 6.79
C GLU A 90 -1.78 15.81 5.80
N ARG A 91 -0.62 15.36 6.29
CA ARG A 91 0.58 15.16 5.48
C ARG A 91 0.69 13.76 4.90
N ASP A 92 0.44 12.72 5.71
CA ASP A 92 0.74 11.34 5.37
C ASP A 92 -0.50 10.56 4.96
N ASP A 93 -0.31 9.61 4.03
CA ASP A 93 -1.38 8.73 3.57
C ASP A 93 -1.28 7.35 4.21
N ILE A 94 -2.42 6.85 4.67
CA ILE A 94 -2.50 5.54 5.30
C ILE A 94 -3.53 4.70 4.55
N PHE A 95 -3.11 3.51 4.14
CA PHE A 95 -3.96 2.55 3.46
C PHE A 95 -4.21 1.32 4.33
N GLY A 96 -5.42 0.76 4.25
CA GLY A 96 -5.84 -0.39 5.06
C GLY A 96 -6.64 -1.42 4.29
N ILE A 97 -6.48 -2.69 4.67
CA ILE A 97 -7.30 -3.80 4.22
C ILE A 97 -8.09 -4.35 5.41
N TYR A 98 -9.41 -4.45 5.23
CA TYR A 98 -10.32 -5.00 6.22
C TYR A 98 -10.76 -6.42 5.85
N ASN A 99 -10.90 -7.28 6.86
CA ASN A 99 -11.56 -8.58 6.68
C ASN A 99 -13.10 -8.41 6.62
N ARG A 100 -13.82 -9.53 6.47
CA ARG A 100 -15.31 -9.54 6.46
C ARG A 100 -15.95 -9.11 7.79
N ARG A 101 -15.20 -9.12 8.90
CA ARG A 101 -15.64 -8.70 10.24
C ARG A 101 -15.36 -7.21 10.52
N LEU A 102 -14.72 -6.51 9.58
CA LEU A 102 -14.24 -5.13 9.69
C LEU A 102 -13.04 -4.96 10.63
N ASP A 103 -12.23 -6.00 10.80
CA ASP A 103 -10.93 -5.89 11.46
C ASP A 103 -9.87 -5.45 10.45
N LEU A 104 -9.02 -4.49 10.84
CA LEU A 104 -7.88 -4.05 10.02
C LEU A 104 -6.79 -5.12 10.05
N ILE A 105 -6.64 -5.85 8.95
CA ILE A 105 -5.75 -7.03 8.85
C ILE A 105 -4.42 -6.75 8.15
N ALA A 106 -4.33 -5.64 7.42
CA ALA A 106 -3.09 -5.12 6.86
C ALA A 106 -3.20 -3.61 6.73
N MET A 107 -2.08 -2.90 6.90
CA MET A 107 -2.00 -1.46 6.67
C MET A 107 -0.66 -1.06 6.07
N ALA A 108 -0.67 0.02 5.30
CA ALA A 108 0.52 0.72 4.85
C ALA A 108 0.46 2.19 5.25
N HIS A 109 1.63 2.75 5.56
CA HIS A 109 1.85 4.15 5.83
C HIS A 109 2.80 4.70 4.76
N LEU A 110 2.36 5.73 4.06
CA LEU A 110 3.12 6.48 3.08
C LEU A 110 3.37 7.87 3.65
N ALA A 111 4.55 8.08 4.21
CA ALA A 111 4.94 9.33 4.86
C ALA A 111 5.63 10.24 3.85
N PHE A 112 5.13 11.47 3.67
CA PHE A 112 5.76 12.41 2.73
C PHE A 112 6.87 13.18 3.42
N CYS A 113 7.94 13.48 2.68
CA CYS A 113 9.04 14.28 3.20
C CYS A 113 8.54 15.68 3.59
N ALA A 114 8.82 16.08 4.83
CA ALA A 114 8.51 17.41 5.34
C ALA A 114 9.41 18.49 4.71
N ASP A 115 8.99 19.75 4.88
CA ASP A 115 9.68 20.94 4.39
C ASP A 115 11.19 20.93 4.73
N GLY A 116 12.03 21.18 3.73
CA GLY A 116 13.49 21.20 3.84
C GLY A 116 14.20 19.94 3.31
N LYS A 117 13.46 18.88 2.98
CA LYS A 117 13.91 17.77 2.11
C LYS A 117 13.37 17.96 0.69
N PRO A 118 13.90 17.28 -0.34
CA PRO A 118 13.29 17.30 -1.65
C PRO A 118 11.82 16.88 -1.51
N SER A 119 10.89 17.75 -1.91
CA SER A 119 9.43 17.52 -1.87
C SER A 119 8.97 16.36 -2.76
N ASP A 120 9.91 15.70 -3.42
CA ASP A 120 9.75 14.65 -4.42
C ASP A 120 9.91 13.23 -3.84
N CYS A 121 9.80 13.09 -2.51
CA CYS A 121 10.17 11.88 -1.79
C CYS A 121 9.10 11.44 -0.77
N ALA A 122 8.82 10.14 -0.71
CA ALA A 122 7.95 9.53 0.31
C ALA A 122 8.56 8.25 0.88
N GLU A 123 8.28 7.93 2.14
CA GLU A 123 8.69 6.70 2.82
C GLU A 123 7.51 5.73 2.94
N PHE A 124 7.74 4.47 2.60
CA PHE A 124 6.74 3.42 2.66
C PHE A 124 7.02 2.41 3.78
N GLY A 125 6.04 2.22 4.66
CA GLY A 125 6.02 1.15 5.66
C GLY A 125 4.76 0.31 5.58
N VAL A 126 4.88 -1.02 5.70
CA VAL A 126 3.75 -1.95 5.60
C VAL A 126 3.73 -2.98 6.73
N SER A 127 2.53 -3.34 7.17
CA SER A 127 2.31 -4.37 8.18
C SER A 127 1.10 -5.24 7.81
N VAL A 128 1.22 -6.54 8.09
CA VAL A 128 0.19 -7.55 7.79
C VAL A 128 0.13 -8.51 8.98
N LEU A 129 -1.07 -8.65 9.56
CA LEU A 129 -1.29 -9.60 10.65
C LEU A 129 -0.96 -11.02 10.21
N LYS A 130 -0.43 -11.84 11.14
CA LYS A 130 -0.05 -13.24 10.86
C LYS A 130 -1.14 -14.04 10.15
N SER A 131 -2.39 -13.89 10.60
CA SER A 131 -3.56 -14.58 10.04
C SER A 131 -3.88 -14.22 8.58
N ALA A 132 -3.31 -13.11 8.08
CA ALA A 132 -3.55 -12.56 6.76
C ALA A 132 -2.35 -12.69 5.80
N ARG A 133 -1.25 -13.31 6.25
CA ARG A 133 -0.03 -13.53 5.43
C ARG A 133 -0.24 -14.58 4.34
N GLY A 134 0.67 -14.61 3.37
CA GLY A 134 0.62 -15.53 2.23
C GLY A 134 -0.43 -15.18 1.18
N ARG A 135 -1.16 -14.07 1.34
CA ARG A 135 -2.25 -13.64 0.44
C ARG A 135 -1.89 -12.49 -0.49
N GLY A 136 -0.62 -12.06 -0.48
CA GLY A 136 -0.12 -10.96 -1.32
C GLY A 136 -0.57 -9.55 -0.87
N TYR A 137 -1.12 -9.39 0.32
CA TYR A 137 -1.62 -8.08 0.80
C TYR A 137 -0.53 -7.01 0.92
N GLY A 138 0.68 -7.38 1.34
CA GLY A 138 1.81 -6.44 1.41
C GLY A 138 2.15 -5.86 0.03
N GLY A 139 2.21 -6.70 -1.00
CA GLY A 139 2.45 -6.26 -2.38
C GLY A 139 1.32 -5.38 -2.92
N ARG A 140 0.06 -5.73 -2.68
CA ARG A 140 -1.08 -4.90 -3.10
C ARG A 140 -1.10 -3.52 -2.44
N LEU A 141 -0.74 -3.44 -1.15
CA LEU A 141 -0.62 -2.18 -0.44
C LEU A 141 0.56 -1.35 -0.98
N PHE A 142 1.66 -2.01 -1.31
CA PHE A 142 2.80 -1.38 -1.97
C PHE A 142 2.41 -0.79 -3.33
N ASP A 143 1.76 -1.56 -4.20
CA ASP A 143 1.32 -1.10 -5.53
C ASP A 143 0.37 0.11 -5.41
N ARG A 144 -0.56 0.05 -4.46
CA ARG A 144 -1.49 1.17 -4.16
C ARG A 144 -0.75 2.43 -3.72
N ALA A 145 0.24 2.29 -2.85
CA ALA A 145 1.01 3.41 -2.32
C ALA A 145 1.96 4.00 -3.38
N ALA A 146 2.65 3.17 -4.15
CA ALA A 146 3.51 3.62 -5.25
C ALA A 146 2.70 4.38 -6.32
N MET A 147 1.52 3.88 -6.67
CA MET A 147 0.59 4.58 -7.56
C MET A 147 0.16 5.93 -6.98
N HIS A 148 -0.17 5.97 -5.69
CA HIS A 148 -0.59 7.20 -5.03
C HIS A 148 0.53 8.24 -5.00
N ALA A 149 1.71 7.84 -4.55
CA ALA A 149 2.90 8.68 -4.48
C ALA A 149 3.18 9.31 -5.86
N ARG A 150 3.17 8.50 -6.92
CA ARG A 150 3.35 8.98 -8.30
C ARG A 150 2.30 10.03 -8.68
N ASN A 151 1.04 9.81 -8.34
CA ASN A 151 -0.05 10.72 -8.67
C ASN A 151 0.00 12.02 -7.85
N ALA A 152 0.55 11.96 -6.63
CA ALA A 152 0.91 13.10 -5.79
C ALA A 152 2.18 13.84 -6.24
N GLY A 153 2.82 13.40 -7.35
CA GLY A 153 3.99 14.07 -7.92
C GLY A 153 5.32 13.66 -7.27
N ILE A 154 5.34 12.54 -6.55
CA ILE A 154 6.55 11.97 -5.96
C ILE A 154 7.29 11.12 -7.00
N GLY A 155 8.55 11.44 -7.24
CA GLY A 155 9.48 10.79 -8.14
C GLY A 155 10.35 9.73 -7.46
N ARG A 156 10.39 9.71 -6.11
CA ARG A 156 11.13 8.69 -5.35
C ARG A 156 10.38 8.19 -4.13
N MET A 157 10.29 6.87 -3.99
CA MET A 157 9.75 6.22 -2.79
C MET A 157 10.84 5.39 -2.10
N PHE A 158 11.02 5.61 -0.79
CA PHE A 158 12.00 4.92 0.04
C PHE A 158 11.35 3.82 0.87
N ILE A 159 12.11 2.76 1.09
CA ILE A 159 11.73 1.62 1.93
C ILE A 159 12.94 1.31 2.79
N HIS A 160 12.85 1.63 4.09
CA HIS A 160 13.84 1.18 5.06
C HIS A 160 13.41 -0.19 5.58
N ALA A 161 14.22 -1.20 5.33
CA ALA A 161 13.93 -2.57 5.71
C ALA A 161 15.17 -3.23 6.30
N LEU A 162 15.00 -4.00 7.37
CA LEU A 162 16.09 -4.86 7.85
C LEU A 162 16.51 -5.85 6.75
N SER A 163 17.80 -6.18 6.67
CA SER A 163 18.34 -7.14 5.69
C SER A 163 17.64 -8.51 5.77
N GLU A 164 17.09 -8.84 6.94
CA GLU A 164 16.31 -10.05 7.21
C GLU A 164 14.87 -10.01 6.67
N ASN A 165 14.35 -8.82 6.31
CA ASN A 165 12.99 -8.64 5.78
C ASN A 165 12.91 -9.05 4.30
N THR A 166 13.18 -10.32 4.02
CA THR A 166 13.19 -10.90 2.67
C THR A 166 11.86 -10.72 1.93
N THR A 167 10.74 -10.59 2.65
CA THR A 167 9.43 -10.35 2.04
C THR A 167 9.34 -8.94 1.47
N MET A 168 9.69 -7.91 2.25
CA MET A 168 9.65 -6.53 1.78
C MET A 168 10.69 -6.28 0.69
N LEU A 169 11.91 -6.81 0.86
CA LEU A 169 12.96 -6.71 -0.16
C LEU A 169 12.54 -7.35 -1.48
N ARG A 170 11.82 -8.49 -1.44
CA ARG A 170 11.27 -9.11 -2.64
C ARG A 170 10.17 -8.28 -3.30
N ILE A 171 9.32 -7.62 -2.51
CA ILE A 171 8.28 -6.70 -3.03
C ILE A 171 8.97 -5.53 -3.75
N ALA A 172 9.91 -4.87 -3.08
CA ALA A 172 10.65 -3.73 -3.62
C ALA A 172 11.41 -4.10 -4.90
N SER A 173 12.15 -5.20 -4.88
CA SER A 173 12.95 -5.65 -6.02
C SER A 173 12.08 -6.04 -7.22
N LYS A 174 10.91 -6.67 -6.99
CA LYS A 174 9.93 -6.94 -8.07
C LYS A 174 9.35 -5.69 -8.70
N ALA A 175 9.26 -4.59 -7.94
CA ALA A 175 8.81 -3.30 -8.44
C ALA A 175 9.91 -2.51 -9.17
N GLY A 176 11.13 -3.06 -9.28
CA GLY A 176 12.26 -2.39 -9.91
C GLY A 176 13.02 -1.42 -9.00
N ALA A 177 12.86 -1.54 -7.68
CA ALA A 177 13.63 -0.74 -6.74
C ALA A 177 15.10 -1.17 -6.73
N THR A 178 16.01 -0.21 -6.67
CA THR A 178 17.43 -0.46 -6.38
C THR A 178 17.56 -0.69 -4.88
N VAL A 179 18.16 -1.82 -4.50
CA VAL A 179 18.36 -2.20 -3.09
C VAL A 179 19.83 -2.04 -2.74
N GLU A 180 20.11 -1.11 -1.84
CA GLU A 180 21.43 -0.90 -1.25
C GLU A 180 21.45 -1.57 0.13
N ARG A 181 22.51 -2.34 0.42
CA ARG A 181 22.65 -3.04 1.70
C ARG A 181 23.75 -2.38 2.50
N ASP A 182 23.44 -2.02 3.73
CA ASP A 182 24.41 -1.50 4.70
C ASP A 182 24.29 -2.27 6.03
N GLY A 183 25.15 -3.27 6.19
CA GLY A 183 25.19 -4.12 7.38
C GLY A 183 23.86 -4.83 7.69
N SER A 184 23.30 -4.59 8.88
CA SER A 184 22.04 -5.20 9.33
C SER A 184 20.80 -4.59 8.68
N GLU A 185 20.95 -3.44 8.03
CA GLU A 185 19.87 -2.70 7.39
C GLU A 185 20.02 -2.73 5.86
N SER A 186 18.90 -2.61 5.17
CA SER A 186 18.83 -2.50 3.73
C SER A 186 17.91 -1.33 3.39
N GLU A 187 18.41 -0.40 2.58
CA GLU A 187 17.61 0.68 2.06
C GLU A 187 17.26 0.36 0.61
N ALA A 188 15.97 0.33 0.29
CA ALA A 188 15.51 0.19 -1.09
C ALA A 188 14.88 1.51 -1.52
N HIS A 189 15.36 2.05 -2.64
CA HIS A 189 14.78 3.23 -3.26
C HIS A 189 14.15 2.85 -4.61
N LEU A 190 12.88 3.20 -4.75
CA LEU A 190 12.14 3.05 -6.00
C LEU A 190 12.04 4.40 -6.69
N LEU A 191 12.55 4.48 -7.92
CA LEU A 191 12.26 5.60 -8.81
C LEU A 191 10.86 5.42 -9.39
N LEU A 192 9.99 6.38 -9.14
CA LEU A 192 8.65 6.41 -9.67
C LEU A 192 8.68 7.18 -11.00
N LEU A 193 8.36 6.49 -12.11
CA LEU A 193 8.17 7.17 -13.38
C LEU A 193 7.00 8.16 -13.28
N PRO A 194 7.03 9.30 -14.00
CA PRO A 194 5.96 10.28 -13.98
C PRO A 194 4.58 9.67 -14.24
N ALA A 195 3.54 10.20 -13.59
CA ALA A 195 2.17 9.76 -13.79
C ALA A 195 1.75 9.86 -15.27
N THR A 196 1.26 8.77 -15.85
CA THR A 196 0.54 8.80 -17.12
C THR A 196 -0.94 9.11 -16.87
N PHE A 197 -1.66 9.66 -17.84
CA PHE A 197 -3.08 10.06 -17.68
C PHE A 197 -3.97 8.89 -17.20
N ASP A 198 -3.74 7.68 -17.71
CA ASP A 198 -4.42 6.44 -17.32
C ASP A 198 -4.22 6.07 -15.84
N SER A 199 -3.06 6.41 -15.27
CA SER A 199 -2.78 6.12 -13.86
C SER A 199 -3.59 6.98 -12.89
N ARG A 200 -3.94 8.21 -13.29
CA ARG A 200 -4.81 9.10 -12.51
C ARG A 200 -6.27 8.66 -12.59
N LEU A 201 -6.73 8.21 -13.76
CA LEU A 201 -8.08 7.68 -13.93
C LEU A 201 -8.28 6.36 -13.16
N THR A 202 -7.27 5.48 -13.18
CA THR A 202 -7.27 4.21 -12.44
C THR A 202 -7.37 4.45 -10.93
N GLU A 203 -6.69 5.47 -10.41
CA GLU A 203 -6.77 5.83 -8.99
C GLU A 203 -8.16 6.34 -8.60
N LEU A 204 -8.74 7.26 -9.38
CA LEU A 204 -10.09 7.78 -9.13
C LEU A 204 -11.14 6.67 -9.14
N LEU A 205 -11.03 5.71 -10.07
CA LEU A 205 -11.91 4.55 -10.14
C LEU A 205 -11.69 3.59 -8.96
N ALA A 206 -10.44 3.35 -8.55
CA ALA A 206 -10.13 2.53 -7.39
C ALA A 206 -10.67 3.12 -6.09
N GLU A 207 -10.63 4.45 -5.94
CA GLU A 207 -11.19 5.16 -4.79
C GLU A 207 -12.72 5.10 -4.74
N GLN A 208 -13.40 5.25 -5.89
CA GLN A 208 -14.86 5.12 -5.98
C GLN A 208 -15.36 3.69 -5.72
N LEU A 209 -14.69 2.69 -6.30
CA LEU A 209 -14.98 1.27 -6.02
C LEU A 209 -14.74 0.93 -4.56
N ALA A 210 -13.71 1.53 -3.96
CA ALA A 210 -13.44 1.42 -2.55
C ALA A 210 -14.59 1.99 -1.72
N LEU A 211 -14.96 3.25 -1.87
CA LEU A 211 -16.04 3.84 -1.07
C LEU A 211 -17.36 3.05 -1.18
N THR A 212 -17.67 2.53 -2.36
CA THR A 212 -18.89 1.76 -2.63
C THR A 212 -18.93 0.42 -1.90
N ASP A 213 -17.86 -0.38 -1.96
CA ASP A 213 -17.80 -1.69 -1.30
C ASP A 213 -17.85 -1.57 0.25
N TYR A 214 -17.33 -0.48 0.82
CA TYR A 214 -17.41 -0.27 2.27
C TYR A 214 -18.81 0.11 2.72
N ARG A 215 -19.50 0.99 1.99
CA ARG A 215 -20.89 1.34 2.30
C ARG A 215 -21.79 0.09 2.29
N ILE A 216 -21.60 -0.79 1.32
CA ILE A 216 -22.32 -2.06 1.25
C ILE A 216 -22.00 -2.95 2.46
N LYS A 217 -20.73 -3.10 2.84
CA LYS A 217 -20.34 -3.93 4.01
C LYS A 217 -20.85 -3.37 5.33
N VAL A 218 -20.84 -2.05 5.50
CA VAL A 218 -21.40 -1.37 6.67
C VAL A 218 -22.91 -1.59 6.75
N GLN A 219 -23.63 -1.41 5.64
CA GLN A 219 -25.07 -1.66 5.57
C GLN A 219 -25.43 -3.12 5.86
N VAL A 220 -24.66 -4.07 5.30
CA VAL A 220 -24.86 -5.51 5.54
C VAL A 220 -24.61 -5.88 7.00
N LYS A 221 -23.58 -5.30 7.64
CA LYS A 221 -23.31 -5.52 9.07
C LYS A 221 -24.43 -4.92 9.94
N GLN A 222 -24.81 -3.67 9.70
CA GLN A 222 -25.89 -3.00 10.44
C GLN A 222 -27.23 -3.75 10.30
N PHE A 223 -27.56 -4.22 9.09
CA PHE A 223 -28.75 -5.03 8.85
C PHE A 223 -28.71 -6.37 9.58
N ARG A 224 -27.54 -7.06 9.57
CA ARG A 224 -27.37 -8.33 10.29
C ARG A 224 -27.45 -8.13 11.81
N ASP A 225 -26.84 -7.07 12.34
CA ASP A 225 -26.87 -6.75 13.77
C ASP A 225 -28.31 -6.41 14.23
N ALA A 226 -29.06 -5.67 13.40
CA ALA A 226 -30.48 -5.36 13.65
C ALA A 226 -31.36 -6.63 13.62
N LEU A 227 -31.18 -7.52 12.64
CA LEU A 227 -31.87 -8.80 12.59
C LEU A 227 -31.53 -9.69 13.80
N GLY A 228 -30.26 -9.71 14.22
CA GLY A 228 -29.82 -10.40 15.43
C GLY A 228 -30.50 -9.86 16.69
N GLY A 229 -30.61 -8.53 16.81
CA GLY A 229 -31.32 -7.87 17.91
C GLY A 229 -32.82 -8.15 17.94
N MET A 230 -33.48 -8.21 16.77
CA MET A 230 -34.91 -8.56 16.67
C MET A 230 -35.21 -10.01 17.05
N MET A 231 -34.33 -10.94 16.69
CA MET A 231 -34.46 -12.36 17.07
C MET A 231 -34.23 -12.56 18.58
N ALA A 232 -33.27 -11.85 19.18
CA ALA A 232 -33.03 -11.85 20.61
C ALA A 232 -34.20 -11.25 21.43
N HIS A 233 -34.87 -10.22 20.91
CA HIS A 233 -36.09 -9.69 21.53
C HIS A 233 -37.27 -10.65 21.42
N ARG A 234 -37.44 -11.36 20.30
CA ARG A 234 -38.52 -12.36 20.15
C ARG A 234 -38.37 -13.55 21.10
N SER A 235 -37.14 -14.02 21.35
CA SER A 235 -36.91 -15.09 22.34
C SER A 235 -37.13 -14.61 23.77
N ALA A 236 -36.70 -13.38 24.10
CA ALA A 236 -36.91 -12.81 25.43
C ALA A 236 -38.40 -12.59 25.75
N VAL A 237 -39.20 -12.17 24.76
CA VAL A 237 -40.66 -11.99 24.91
C VAL A 237 -41.37 -13.35 25.02
N SER A 238 -40.94 -14.38 24.27
CA SER A 238 -41.52 -15.72 24.39
C SER A 238 -41.19 -16.38 25.73
N ASP A 239 -39.99 -16.17 26.27
CA ASP A 239 -39.57 -16.71 27.56
C ASP A 239 -40.28 -16.00 28.73
N ALA A 240 -40.48 -14.69 28.63
CA ALA A 240 -41.27 -13.92 29.60
C ALA A 240 -42.75 -14.35 29.63
N GLN A 241 -43.36 -14.64 28.46
CA GLN A 241 -44.73 -15.15 28.39
C GLN A 241 -44.87 -16.60 28.90
N ARG A 242 -43.79 -17.40 28.86
CA ARG A 242 -43.77 -18.76 29.40
C ARG A 242 -43.59 -18.79 30.92
N SER A 243 -42.91 -17.80 31.49
CA SER A 243 -42.75 -17.64 32.95
C SER A 243 -44.01 -17.08 33.64
N SER A 244 -44.88 -16.36 32.93
CA SER A 244 -46.12 -15.79 33.48
C SER A 244 -47.33 -16.75 33.46
N ARG A 245 -47.14 -17.98 32.98
CA ARG A 245 -48.20 -19.02 32.86
C ARG A 245 -48.05 -20.18 33.84
N LYS A 246 -47.17 -20.06 34.84
CA LYS A 246 -47.10 -20.91 36.04
C LYS A 246 -47.64 -20.13 37.22
#